data_AF-A0AAV4T445-F1
#
_entry.id   AF-A0AAV4T445-F1
#
_cell.length_a   1.000
_cell.length_b   1.000
_cell.length_c   1.000
_cell.angle_alpha   90.00
_cell.angle_beta   90.00
_cell.angle_gamma   90.00
#
_symmetry.space_group_name_H-M   'P 1'
#
loop_
_entity.id
_entity.type
_entity.pdbx_description
1 polymer ?
#
loop_
_entity_poly.entity_id
_entity_poly.type
_entity_poly.pdbx_seq_one_letter_code
_entity_poly.pdbx_strand_id
1 'polypeptide(L)'
;MYRKYGSWADANFSPGYIFICTEILANLQNIMIGEDIWEDHVRIFTISSVLGILVLLFMCLLPLERSFAHCSWLVSAAVWLCLLAVLVVCSYSRAHRRPTDNALFVYLAVFVSHTMLSLPLLVACVIAVLTALSQVALEAMLANTHTDNLAKQVGACALFLTCGTLIGYFHRRMTDASHDKTFAGTRFFIESRIKLEYEKEQQEQLLLSVIPAYIAAEVKRGIMLKMANACQNANSHSKQRFHELYVQRHNNVSILYADIVNFTPLSEQLSASDLVRTLNELFGRFDQIAQGKKKSRQQLNCTRDSVLM
;
A
#
# COMPACT_ATOMS: atom_id res chain seq x y z
N MET A 1 -25.41 -3.93 -0.36
CA MET A 1 -25.17 -2.89 0.67
C MET A 1 -23.91 -2.15 0.24
N TYR A 2 -24.09 -0.90 -0.20
CA TYR A 2 -23.08 -0.04 -0.82
C TYR A 2 -21.97 0.36 0.17
N ARG A 3 -20.70 0.30 -0.27
CA ARG A 3 -19.75 1.41 -0.06
C ARG A 3 -18.63 1.36 -1.10
N LYS A 4 -18.67 2.34 -2.00
CA LYS A 4 -17.53 2.85 -2.78
C LYS A 4 -16.38 3.19 -1.83
N TYR A 5 -15.22 2.63 -2.07
CA TYR A 5 -13.91 3.25 -1.86
C TYR A 5 -13.18 3.02 -3.19
N GLY A 6 -12.84 4.03 -3.98
CA GLY A 6 -12.22 5.27 -3.56
C GLY A 6 -10.78 5.18 -4.03
N SER A 7 -10.54 5.75 -5.22
CA SER A 7 -9.26 6.32 -5.64
C SER A 7 -8.00 5.46 -5.44
N TRP A 8 -7.59 4.73 -6.50
CA TRP A 8 -6.21 4.26 -6.66
C TRP A 8 -5.29 5.42 -7.04
N ALA A 9 -5.24 6.44 -6.19
CA ALA A 9 -4.38 7.61 -6.32
C ALA A 9 -3.40 7.69 -5.16
N ASP A 10 -2.79 6.58 -4.76
CA ASP A 10 -1.63 6.58 -3.87
C ASP A 10 -0.47 5.93 -4.61
N ALA A 11 -0.03 6.60 -5.68
CA ALA A 11 1.38 6.56 -5.99
C ALA A 11 2.09 7.14 -4.76
N ASN A 12 2.95 6.32 -4.13
CA ASN A 12 3.82 6.66 -3.00
C ASN A 12 4.67 7.90 -3.29
N PHE A 13 4.06 9.08 -3.26
CA PHE A 13 4.72 10.35 -3.05
C PHE A 13 4.46 10.64 -1.59
N SER A 14 5.47 10.46 -0.73
CA SER A 14 5.32 10.76 0.69
C SER A 14 4.75 12.18 0.82
N PRO A 15 3.55 12.36 1.42
CA PRO A 15 2.92 13.68 1.56
C PRO A 15 3.81 14.67 2.33
N GLY A 16 4.84 14.15 3.01
CA GLY A 16 5.91 14.95 3.62
C GLY A 16 6.69 15.82 2.64
N TYR A 17 6.99 15.35 1.43
CA TYR A 17 7.76 16.16 0.47
C TYR A 17 6.96 17.35 -0.05
N ILE A 18 5.66 17.16 -0.31
CA ILE A 18 4.77 18.24 -0.75
C ILE A 18 4.56 19.24 0.38
N PHE A 19 4.34 18.77 1.61
CA PHE A 19 4.17 19.61 2.79
C PHE A 19 5.43 20.45 3.08
N ILE A 20 6.62 19.87 2.91
CA ILE A 20 7.91 20.57 3.06
C ILE A 20 8.10 21.61 1.97
N CYS A 21 7.78 21.30 0.71
CA CYS A 21 7.84 22.29 -0.35
C CYS A 21 6.89 23.47 -0.09
N THR A 22 5.67 23.21 0.42
CA THR A 22 4.70 24.29 0.73
C THR A 22 5.10 25.13 1.94
N GLU A 23 5.64 24.51 3.00
CA GLU A 23 6.14 25.22 4.19
C GLU A 23 7.40 26.05 3.87
N ILE A 24 8.33 25.51 3.09
CA ILE A 24 9.52 26.24 2.63
C ILE A 24 9.12 27.39 1.70
N LEU A 25 8.19 27.20 0.77
CA LEU A 25 7.67 28.26 -0.11
C LEU A 25 6.93 29.35 0.67
N ALA A 26 6.11 28.98 1.66
CA ALA A 26 5.39 29.93 2.51
C ALA A 26 6.34 30.76 3.38
N ASN A 27 7.39 30.14 3.95
CA ASN A 27 8.40 30.85 4.72
C ASN A 27 9.30 31.74 3.84
N LEU A 28 9.61 31.33 2.60
CA LEU A 28 10.30 32.16 1.62
C LEU A 28 9.46 33.36 1.18
N GLN A 29 8.14 33.20 1.05
CA GLN A 29 7.23 34.28 0.69
C GLN A 29 7.10 35.33 1.80
N ASN A 30 7.16 34.92 3.07
CA ASN A 30 7.20 35.84 4.21
C ASN A 30 8.52 36.60 4.32
N ILE A 31 9.65 36.00 3.92
CA ILE A 31 10.97 36.65 3.93
C ILE A 31 11.12 37.66 2.78
N MET A 32 10.50 37.44 1.63
CA MET A 32 10.52 38.42 0.53
C MET A 32 9.70 39.69 0.79
N ILE A 33 8.83 39.70 1.81
CA ILE A 33 7.90 40.81 2.06
C ILE A 33 8.36 41.70 3.23
N GLY A 34 9.36 41.29 4.02
CA GLY A 34 9.83 42.04 5.19
C GLY A 34 11.31 42.45 5.12
N GLU A 35 11.55 43.77 5.03
CA GLU A 35 12.80 44.52 5.21
C GLU A 35 13.72 44.78 3.98
N ASP A 36 14.49 45.88 4.10
CA ASP A 36 14.89 46.85 3.07
C ASP A 36 15.70 46.36 1.85
N ILE A 37 15.37 46.96 0.70
CA ILE A 37 15.50 46.39 -0.66
C ILE A 37 16.92 46.51 -1.30
N TRP A 38 17.88 47.24 -0.73
CA TRP A 38 19.10 47.63 -1.50
C TRP A 38 20.43 46.94 -1.13
N GLU A 39 20.63 46.40 0.08
CA GLU A 39 21.85 45.60 0.41
C GLU A 39 21.66 44.08 0.19
N ASP A 40 20.43 43.64 -0.10
CA ASP A 40 20.03 42.22 -0.07
C ASP A 40 20.01 41.50 -1.43
N HIS A 41 20.28 42.20 -2.55
CA HIS A 41 20.24 41.58 -3.88
C HIS A 41 21.22 40.41 -4.06
N VAL A 42 22.45 40.54 -3.55
CA VAL A 42 23.45 39.46 -3.62
C VAL A 42 23.05 38.28 -2.72
N ARG A 43 22.37 38.55 -1.60
CA ARG A 43 21.92 37.54 -0.64
C ARG A 43 20.72 36.76 -1.17
N ILE A 44 19.73 37.46 -1.72
CA ILE A 44 18.56 36.84 -2.37
C ILE A 44 19.00 36.02 -3.58
N PHE A 45 19.95 36.52 -4.38
CA PHE A 45 20.48 35.80 -5.54
C PHE A 45 21.29 34.56 -5.15
N THR A 46 22.12 34.63 -4.10
CA THR A 46 22.89 33.47 -3.61
C THR A 46 21.99 32.41 -2.98
N ILE A 47 20.98 32.79 -2.20
CA ILE A 47 20.02 31.84 -1.63
C ILE A 47 19.16 31.20 -2.74
N SER A 48 18.65 32.01 -3.69
CA SER A 48 17.83 31.52 -4.81
C SER A 48 18.61 30.59 -5.76
N SER A 49 19.87 30.90 -6.07
CA SER A 49 20.71 30.05 -6.91
C SER A 49 21.08 28.73 -6.23
N VAL A 50 21.42 28.74 -4.95
CA VAL A 50 21.71 27.51 -4.19
C VAL A 50 20.45 26.65 -4.07
N LEU A 51 19.27 27.26 -3.83
CA LEU A 51 18.00 26.54 -3.78
C LEU A 51 17.65 25.91 -5.13
N GLY A 52 17.84 26.65 -6.23
CA GLY A 52 17.63 26.15 -7.60
C GLY A 52 18.54 24.98 -7.95
N ILE A 53 19.82 25.05 -7.58
CA ILE A 53 20.78 23.96 -7.77
C ILE A 53 20.35 22.72 -6.96
N LEU A 54 19.88 22.91 -5.73
CA LEU A 54 19.45 21.82 -4.86
C LEU A 54 18.20 21.11 -5.39
N VAL A 55 17.23 21.87 -5.93
CA VAL A 55 16.05 21.31 -6.61
C VAL A 55 16.42 20.53 -7.85
N LEU A 56 17.36 21.04 -8.68
CA LEU A 56 17.85 20.32 -9.86
C LEU A 56 18.59 19.03 -9.50
N LEU A 57 19.40 19.07 -8.43
CA LEU A 57 20.13 17.90 -7.92
C LEU A 57 19.15 16.86 -7.38
N PHE A 58 18.10 17.28 -6.65
CA PHE A 58 17.03 16.40 -6.17
C PHE A 58 16.26 15.75 -7.33
N MET A 59 15.86 16.53 -8.34
CA MET A 59 15.18 16.00 -9.54
C MET A 59 16.05 15.02 -10.34
N CYS A 60 17.37 15.16 -10.28
CA CYS A 60 18.32 14.24 -10.91
C CYS A 60 18.56 12.96 -10.08
N LEU A 61 18.45 13.03 -8.75
CA LEU A 61 18.65 11.90 -7.84
C LEU A 61 17.40 11.01 -7.68
N LEU A 62 16.19 11.55 -7.82
CA LEU A 62 14.93 10.79 -7.72
C LEU A 62 14.83 9.59 -8.69
N PRO A 63 15.22 9.71 -9.98
CA PRO A 63 15.25 8.56 -10.89
C PRO A 63 16.29 7.50 -10.49
N LEU A 64 17.38 7.93 -9.85
CA LEU A 64 18.50 7.06 -9.46
C LEU A 64 18.15 6.21 -8.23
N GLU A 65 17.39 6.76 -7.28
CA GLU A 65 16.89 6.03 -6.10
C GLU A 65 16.01 4.83 -6.50
N ARG A 66 15.21 4.96 -7.56
CA ARG A 66 14.41 3.86 -8.11
C ARG A 66 15.24 2.76 -8.75
N SER A 67 16.42 3.10 -9.28
CA SER A 67 17.28 2.17 -10.03
C SER A 67 18.23 1.39 -9.12
N PHE A 68 18.74 2.03 -8.05
CA PHE A 68 19.73 1.43 -7.14
C PHE A 68 19.34 1.56 -5.67
N ALA A 69 18.56 0.59 -5.16
CA ALA A 69 18.23 0.50 -3.74
C ALA A 69 19.47 0.40 -2.82
N HIS A 70 20.57 -0.20 -3.31
CA HIS A 70 21.84 -0.30 -2.59
C HIS A 70 22.59 1.05 -2.46
N CYS A 71 22.24 2.05 -3.28
CA CYS A 71 22.88 3.37 -3.30
C CYS A 71 22.10 4.43 -2.50
N SER A 72 21.01 4.04 -1.82
CA SER A 72 20.15 4.93 -1.01
C SER A 72 20.92 5.70 0.07
N TRP A 73 21.98 5.10 0.63
CA TRP A 73 22.89 5.77 1.56
C TRP A 73 23.68 6.91 0.91
N LEU A 74 24.13 6.76 -0.34
CA LEU A 74 24.87 7.80 -1.07
C LEU A 74 23.95 8.98 -1.44
N VAL A 75 22.72 8.68 -1.88
CA VAL A 75 21.71 9.71 -2.14
C VAL A 75 21.38 10.48 -0.86
N SER A 76 21.22 9.78 0.26
CA SER A 76 20.97 10.40 1.56
C SER A 76 22.15 11.26 2.04
N ALA A 77 23.39 10.79 1.83
CA ALA A 77 24.60 11.55 2.16
C ALA A 77 24.72 12.82 1.29
N ALA A 78 24.38 12.75 0.00
CA ALA A 78 24.37 13.90 -0.90
C ALA A 78 23.32 14.94 -0.47
N VAL A 79 22.09 14.51 -0.18
CA VAL A 79 21.01 15.40 0.31
C VAL A 79 21.42 16.07 1.63
N TRP A 80 22.04 15.31 2.54
CA TRP A 80 22.54 15.84 3.80
C TRP A 80 23.63 16.90 3.61
N LEU A 81 24.61 16.64 2.74
CA LEU A 81 25.71 17.57 2.45
C LEU A 81 25.20 18.84 1.78
N CYS A 82 24.22 18.74 0.88
CA CYS A 82 23.56 19.91 0.28
C CYS A 82 22.83 20.75 1.33
N LEU A 83 22.11 20.12 2.25
CA LEU A 83 21.40 20.80 3.34
C LEU A 83 22.38 21.49 4.30
N LEU A 84 23.53 20.87 4.59
CA LEU A 84 24.60 21.50 5.36
C LEU A 84 25.20 22.71 4.62
N ALA A 85 25.44 22.60 3.31
CA ALA A 85 25.95 23.69 2.49
C ALA A 85 25.00 24.90 2.48
N VAL A 86 23.69 24.69 2.36
CA VAL A 86 22.68 25.75 2.46
C VAL A 86 22.78 26.48 3.81
N LEU A 87 22.84 25.73 4.92
CA LEU A 87 22.94 26.32 6.26
C LEU A 87 24.20 27.18 6.43
N VAL A 88 25.33 26.72 5.88
CA VAL A 88 26.60 27.46 5.91
C VAL A 88 26.50 28.75 5.08
N VAL A 89 25.92 28.69 3.88
CA VAL A 89 25.71 29.88 3.02
C VAL A 89 24.77 30.89 3.70
N CYS A 90 23.67 30.42 4.29
CA CYS A 90 22.76 31.26 5.07
C CYS A 90 23.48 31.93 6.25
N SER A 91 24.35 31.19 6.94
CA SER A 91 25.15 31.70 8.07
C SER A 91 26.18 32.75 7.66
N TYR A 92 26.77 32.63 6.47
CA TYR A 92 27.76 33.60 5.98
C TYR A 92 27.14 34.87 5.39
N SER A 93 25.92 34.76 4.86
CA SER A 93 25.26 35.83 4.10
C SER A 93 24.90 37.09 4.92
N ARG A 94 24.92 37.06 6.27
CA ARG A 94 24.35 38.13 7.12
C ARG A 94 25.45 39.06 7.70
N ALA A 95 25.23 40.38 7.57
CA ALA A 95 26.19 41.42 7.96
C ALA A 95 26.25 41.66 9.48
N HIS A 96 25.12 41.56 10.19
CA HIS A 96 25.06 41.53 11.65
C HIS A 96 24.63 40.12 12.09
N ARG A 97 25.43 39.48 12.96
CA ARG A 97 25.27 38.06 13.29
C ARG A 97 24.88 37.90 14.76
N ARG A 98 23.64 37.48 15.01
CA ARG A 98 23.23 36.94 16.31
C ARG A 98 23.00 35.43 16.18
N PRO A 99 23.36 34.62 17.20
CA PRO A 99 23.14 33.16 17.20
C PRO A 99 21.68 32.76 17.00
N THR A 100 20.73 33.64 17.32
CA THR A 100 19.29 33.37 17.21
C THR A 100 18.74 33.49 15.79
N ASP A 101 19.45 34.15 14.88
CA ASP A 101 18.88 34.59 13.60
C ASP A 101 18.70 33.44 12.60
N ASN A 102 19.43 32.33 12.80
CA ASN A 102 19.39 31.14 11.95
C ASN A 102 18.76 29.93 12.64
N ALA A 103 18.35 30.06 13.91
CA ALA A 103 17.84 28.96 14.72
C ALA A 103 16.65 28.23 14.07
N LEU A 104 15.76 28.96 13.39
CA LEU A 104 14.62 28.38 12.67
C LEU A 104 15.05 27.54 11.45
N PHE A 105 16.02 28.01 10.67
CA PHE A 105 16.52 27.25 9.51
C PHE A 105 17.27 25.99 9.93
N VAL A 106 18.08 26.08 10.99
CA VAL A 106 18.78 24.93 11.57
C VAL A 106 17.77 23.92 12.15
N TYR A 107 16.71 24.40 12.82
CA TYR A 107 15.63 23.54 13.32
C TYR A 107 14.90 22.80 12.18
N LEU A 108 14.51 23.51 11.12
CA LEU A 108 13.86 22.89 9.95
C LEU A 108 14.79 21.85 9.29
N ALA A 109 16.07 22.17 9.16
CA ALA A 109 17.06 21.27 8.60
C ALA A 109 17.26 19.99 9.44
N VAL A 110 17.32 20.12 10.76
CA VAL A 110 17.33 18.99 11.70
C VAL A 110 16.05 18.16 11.59
N PHE A 111 14.89 18.81 11.53
CA PHE A 111 13.60 18.13 11.38
C PHE A 111 13.47 17.37 10.04
N VAL A 112 13.90 17.97 8.93
CA VAL A 112 13.93 17.33 7.61
C VAL A 112 14.89 16.15 7.60
N SER A 113 16.05 16.25 8.26
CA SER A 113 17.00 15.14 8.36
C SER A 113 16.43 13.93 9.13
N HIS A 114 15.56 14.15 10.11
CA HIS A 114 14.88 13.08 10.85
C HIS A 114 13.70 12.46 10.09
N THR A 115 12.96 13.27 9.34
CA THR A 115 11.67 12.86 8.76
C THR A 115 11.78 12.34 7.32
N MET A 116 12.68 12.91 6.51
CA MET A 116 12.74 12.65 5.07
C MET A 116 13.92 11.78 4.64
N LEU A 117 14.94 11.63 5.47
CA LEU A 117 16.10 10.85 5.10
C LEU A 117 15.76 9.34 5.15
N SER A 118 16.01 8.64 4.05
CA SER A 118 15.78 7.19 3.88
C SER A 118 16.84 6.35 4.62
N LEU A 119 17.17 6.71 5.87
CA LEU A 119 18.20 6.08 6.67
C LEU A 119 17.61 5.39 7.91
N PRO A 120 18.32 4.41 8.50
CA PRO A 120 17.93 3.80 9.75
C PRO A 120 17.93 4.84 10.88
N LEU A 121 17.02 4.67 11.84
CA LEU A 121 16.75 5.63 12.91
C LEU A 121 18.02 6.12 13.63
N LEU A 122 18.95 5.20 13.92
CA LEU A 122 20.20 5.53 14.61
C LEU A 122 21.09 6.47 13.78
N VAL A 123 21.26 6.18 12.49
CA VAL A 123 22.11 7.00 11.61
C VAL A 123 21.48 8.37 11.40
N ALA A 124 20.15 8.45 11.22
CA ALA A 124 19.44 9.72 11.12
C ALA A 124 19.59 10.57 12.39
N CYS A 125 19.53 9.95 13.57
CA CYS A 125 19.78 10.67 14.83
C CYS A 125 21.20 11.18 14.95
N VAL A 126 22.20 10.37 14.60
CA VAL A 126 23.61 10.79 14.62
C VAL A 126 23.83 11.98 13.68
N ILE A 127 23.30 11.89 12.46
CA ILE A 127 23.38 12.96 11.46
C ILE A 127 22.73 14.26 11.95
N ALA A 128 21.55 14.18 12.56
CA ALA A 128 20.83 15.33 13.10
C ALA A 128 21.53 15.98 14.32
N VAL A 129 22.13 15.17 15.19
CA VAL A 129 22.93 15.67 16.31
C VAL A 129 24.22 16.33 15.80
N LEU A 130 24.89 15.71 14.83
CA LEU A 130 26.08 16.30 14.20
C LEU A 130 25.75 17.62 13.49
N THR A 131 24.61 17.72 12.80
CA THR A 131 24.19 19.01 12.19
C THR A 131 23.93 20.05 13.27
N ALA A 132 23.17 19.74 14.32
CA ALA A 132 22.90 20.67 15.41
C ALA A 132 24.19 21.16 16.08
N LEU A 133 25.11 20.25 16.40
CA LEU A 133 26.41 20.60 17.00
C LEU A 133 27.28 21.44 16.05
N SER A 134 27.34 21.08 14.76
CA SER A 134 28.15 21.81 13.79
C SER A 134 27.66 23.24 13.59
N GLN A 135 26.34 23.46 13.61
CA GLN A 135 25.74 24.79 13.46
C GLN A 135 25.90 25.63 14.72
N VAL A 136 25.69 25.05 15.91
CA VAL A 136 25.94 25.75 17.19
C VAL A 136 27.41 26.16 17.30
N ALA A 137 28.33 25.29 16.91
CA ALA A 137 29.77 25.60 16.88
C ALA A 137 30.08 26.70 15.87
N LEU A 138 29.53 26.62 14.65
CA LEU A 138 29.73 27.63 13.61
C LEU A 138 29.21 29.00 14.05
N GLU A 139 28.02 29.08 14.62
CA GLU A 139 27.42 30.31 15.14
C GLU A 139 28.19 30.86 16.34
N ALA A 140 28.70 30.00 17.23
CA ALA A 140 29.54 30.42 18.35
C ALA A 140 30.89 31.00 17.90
N MET A 141 31.50 30.45 16.84
CA MET A 141 32.77 30.94 16.28
C MET A 141 32.60 32.22 15.46
N LEU A 142 31.46 32.39 14.79
CA LEU A 142 31.15 33.56 13.97
C LEU A 142 30.46 34.68 14.77
N ALA A 143 30.11 34.45 16.03
CA ALA A 143 29.46 35.43 16.88
C ALA A 143 30.40 36.61 17.15
N ASN A 144 29.90 37.82 16.91
CA ASN A 144 30.67 39.03 17.15
C ASN A 144 30.84 39.24 18.67
N THR A 145 32.07 39.45 19.14
CA THR A 145 32.47 39.47 20.56
C THR A 145 31.88 40.63 21.39
N HIS A 146 31.01 41.44 20.80
CA HIS A 146 30.44 42.66 21.38
C HIS A 146 29.10 42.47 22.12
N THR A 147 28.70 41.26 22.48
CA THR A 147 27.44 41.02 23.21
C THR A 147 27.67 40.34 24.56
N ASP A 148 27.41 41.05 25.66
CA ASP A 148 27.57 40.57 27.05
C ASP A 148 26.70 39.35 27.43
N ASN A 149 25.85 38.88 26.52
CA ASN A 149 24.90 37.78 26.73
C ASN A 149 25.09 36.59 25.77
N LEU A 150 26.25 36.44 25.12
CA LEU A 150 26.52 35.38 24.15
C LEU A 150 26.23 33.97 24.71
N ALA A 151 26.68 33.68 25.93
CA ALA A 151 26.47 32.37 26.56
C ALA A 151 24.98 32.05 26.78
N LYS A 152 24.15 33.06 27.10
CA LYS A 152 22.70 32.89 27.27
C LYS A 152 22.00 32.63 25.93
N GLN A 153 22.45 33.29 24.86
CA GLN A 153 21.88 33.10 23.51
C GLN A 153 22.25 31.73 22.93
N VAL A 154 23.52 31.31 23.04
CA VAL A 154 23.96 29.98 22.61
C VAL A 154 23.26 28.89 23.42
N GLY A 155 23.09 29.09 24.74
CA GLY A 155 22.31 28.19 25.59
C GLY A 155 20.85 28.05 25.15
N ALA A 156 20.20 29.16 24.78
CA ALA A 156 18.83 29.14 24.27
C ALA A 156 18.74 28.41 22.91
N CYS A 157 19.68 28.63 21.99
CA CYS A 157 19.74 27.92 20.71
C CYS A 157 19.98 26.43 20.90
N ALA A 158 20.90 26.04 21.79
CA ALA A 158 21.16 24.64 22.12
C ALA A 158 19.90 23.96 22.68
N LEU A 159 19.22 24.60 23.64
CA LEU A 159 17.95 24.09 24.19
C LEU A 159 16.88 23.93 23.10
N PHE A 160 16.73 24.93 22.22
CA PHE A 160 15.77 24.86 21.11
C PHE A 160 16.06 23.70 20.15
N LEU A 161 17.33 23.48 19.78
CA LEU A 161 17.73 22.38 18.90
C LEU A 161 17.62 21.01 19.59
N THR A 162 17.86 20.91 20.89
CA THR A 162 17.60 19.67 21.64
C THR A 162 16.11 19.33 21.65
N CYS A 163 15.23 20.33 21.76
CA CYS A 163 13.79 20.12 21.62
C CYS A 163 13.43 19.64 20.20
N GLY A 164 14.01 20.26 19.16
CA GLY A 164 13.78 19.86 17.77
C GLY A 164 14.25 18.44 17.42
N THR A 165 15.43 18.03 17.92
CA THR A 165 15.93 16.65 17.76
C THR A 165 15.03 15.64 18.47
N LEU A 166 14.53 15.96 19.68
CA LEU A 166 13.56 15.11 20.39
C LEU A 166 12.25 14.98 19.61
N ILE A 167 11.67 16.10 19.15
CA ILE A 167 10.43 16.10 18.36
C ILE A 167 10.62 15.29 17.07
N GLY A 168 11.74 15.49 16.36
CA GLY A 168 12.09 14.73 15.15
C GLY A 168 12.21 13.23 15.41
N TYR A 169 12.87 12.83 16.51
CA TYR A 169 12.97 11.44 16.93
C TYR A 169 11.59 10.82 17.25
N PHE A 170 10.76 11.50 18.04
CA PHE A 170 9.42 11.03 18.39
C PHE A 170 8.52 10.91 17.16
N HIS A 171 8.57 11.89 16.25
CA HIS A 171 7.82 11.85 15.01
C HIS A 171 8.23 10.64 14.16
N ARG A 172 9.54 10.42 13.95
CA ARG A 172 10.02 9.28 13.17
C ARG A 172 9.60 7.93 13.77
N ARG A 173 9.72 7.79 15.10
CA ARG A 173 9.24 6.60 15.83
C ARG A 173 7.75 6.34 15.62
N MET A 174 6.94 7.39 15.64
CA MET A 174 5.50 7.28 15.42
C MET A 174 5.17 6.89 13.98
N THR A 175 5.86 7.50 13.00
CA THR A 175 5.70 7.20 11.58
C THR A 175 6.08 5.75 11.27
N ASP A 176 7.24 5.29 11.75
CA ASP A 176 7.69 3.90 11.56
C ASP A 176 6.68 2.91 12.16
N ALA A 177 6.22 3.16 13.39
CA ALA A 177 5.20 2.33 14.02
C ALA A 177 3.84 2.35 13.29
N SER A 178 3.50 3.46 12.64
CA SER A 178 2.29 3.57 11.82
C SER A 178 2.42 2.77 10.51
N HIS A 179 3.59 2.84 9.86
CA HIS A 179 3.88 2.05 8.66
C HIS A 179 3.86 0.55 8.95
N ASP A 180 4.46 0.10 10.05
CA ASP A 180 4.46 -1.30 10.45
C ASP A 180 3.04 -1.83 10.69
N LYS A 181 2.21 -1.06 11.39
CA LYS A 181 0.80 -1.41 11.63
C LYS A 181 0.01 -1.49 10.33
N THR A 182 0.22 -0.53 9.41
CA THR A 182 -0.46 -0.50 8.12
C THR A 182 -0.04 -1.69 7.26
N PHE A 183 1.26 -1.97 7.18
CA PHE A 183 1.79 -3.10 6.42
C PHE A 183 1.32 -4.43 6.97
N ALA A 184 1.34 -4.61 8.30
CA ALA A 184 0.81 -5.81 8.95
C ALA A 184 -0.69 -5.98 8.67
N GLY A 185 -1.48 -4.90 8.74
CA GLY A 185 -2.90 -4.91 8.41
C GLY A 185 -3.18 -5.29 6.95
N THR A 186 -2.43 -4.70 6.00
CA THR A 186 -2.53 -5.03 4.58
C THR A 186 -2.16 -6.49 4.31
N ARG A 187 -1.07 -6.99 4.91
CA ARG A 187 -0.67 -8.39 4.78
C ARG A 187 -1.75 -9.34 5.30
N PHE A 188 -2.27 -9.08 6.50
CA PHE A 188 -3.32 -9.89 7.11
C PHE A 188 -4.59 -9.92 6.24
N PHE A 189 -4.97 -8.78 5.65
CA PHE A 189 -6.12 -8.69 4.76
C PHE A 189 -5.91 -9.51 3.48
N ILE A 190 -4.73 -9.42 2.85
CA ILE A 190 -4.41 -10.18 1.64
C ILE A 190 -4.44 -11.68 1.93
N GLU A 191 -3.81 -12.12 3.02
CA GLU A 191 -3.79 -13.53 3.42
C GLU A 191 -5.20 -14.08 3.66
N SER A 192 -6.02 -13.31 4.37
CA SER A 192 -7.43 -13.66 4.63
C SER A 192 -8.25 -13.74 3.33
N ARG A 193 -8.01 -12.83 2.38
CA ARG A 193 -8.68 -12.83 1.07
C ARG A 193 -8.32 -14.06 0.24
N ILE A 194 -7.04 -14.44 0.21
CA ILE A 194 -6.59 -15.64 -0.50
C ILE A 194 -7.25 -16.89 0.10
N LYS A 195 -7.26 -17.02 1.43
CA LYS A 195 -7.90 -18.16 2.10
C LYS A 195 -9.39 -18.25 1.79
N LEU A 196 -10.09 -17.10 1.81
CA LEU A 196 -11.52 -17.05 1.50
C LEU A 196 -11.83 -17.46 0.05
N GLU A 197 -11.03 -17.01 -0.93
CA GLU A 197 -11.23 -17.41 -2.32
C GLU A 197 -10.96 -18.92 -2.52
N TYR A 198 -9.96 -19.48 -1.85
CA TYR A 198 -9.71 -20.93 -1.89
C TYR A 198 -10.88 -21.75 -1.34
N GLU A 199 -11.41 -21.39 -0.16
CA GLU A 199 -12.57 -22.09 0.43
C GLU A 199 -13.83 -21.94 -0.45
N LYS A 200 -14.00 -20.78 -1.07
CA LYS A 200 -15.10 -20.52 -2.02
C LYS A 200 -14.98 -21.39 -3.27
N GLU A 201 -13.80 -21.51 -3.87
CA GLU A 201 -13.57 -22.40 -5.03
C GLU A 201 -13.87 -23.86 -4.68
N GLN A 202 -13.43 -24.34 -3.52
CA GLN A 202 -13.76 -25.69 -3.05
C GLN A 202 -15.28 -25.88 -2.89
N GLN A 203 -15.98 -24.90 -2.32
CA GLN A 203 -17.43 -24.97 -2.17
C GLN A 203 -18.14 -25.00 -3.54
N GLU A 204 -17.69 -24.21 -4.52
CA GLU A 204 -18.25 -24.21 -5.87
C GLU A 204 -18.01 -25.54 -6.60
N GLN A 205 -16.82 -26.13 -6.45
CA GLN A 205 -16.51 -27.44 -7.03
C GLN A 205 -17.39 -28.54 -6.42
N LEU A 206 -17.58 -28.55 -5.10
CA LEU A 206 -18.46 -29.50 -4.42
C LEU A 206 -19.90 -29.34 -4.90
N LEU A 207 -20.40 -28.10 -5.02
CA LEU A 207 -21.76 -27.83 -5.47
C LEU A 207 -22.00 -28.29 -6.92
N LEU A 208 -21.02 -28.10 -7.81
CA LEU A 208 -21.10 -28.53 -9.21
C LEU A 208 -20.90 -30.04 -9.43
N SER A 209 -20.33 -30.75 -8.43
CA SER A 209 -20.14 -32.21 -8.50
C SER A 209 -21.45 -33.00 -8.33
N VAL A 210 -22.44 -32.43 -7.64
CA VAL A 210 -23.72 -33.08 -7.32
C VAL A 210 -24.89 -32.55 -8.16
N ILE A 211 -24.81 -31.29 -8.61
CA ILE A 211 -25.91 -30.59 -9.29
C ILE A 211 -25.42 -30.03 -10.64
N PRO A 212 -26.12 -30.29 -11.77
CA PRO A 212 -25.78 -29.70 -13.06
C PRO A 212 -25.68 -28.16 -13.00
N ALA A 213 -24.67 -27.59 -13.67
CA ALA A 213 -24.32 -26.16 -13.61
C ALA A 213 -25.49 -25.17 -13.81
N TYR A 214 -26.49 -25.52 -14.62
CA TYR A 214 -27.66 -24.66 -14.87
C TYR A 214 -28.66 -24.65 -13.69
N ILE A 215 -28.73 -25.70 -12.89
CA ILE A 215 -29.55 -25.78 -11.66
C ILE A 215 -28.78 -25.15 -10.49
N ALA A 216 -27.46 -25.38 -10.45
CA ALA A 216 -26.56 -24.81 -9.44
C ALA A 216 -26.60 -23.27 -9.37
N ALA A 217 -26.63 -22.58 -10.52
CA ALA A 217 -26.70 -21.13 -10.57
C ALA A 217 -28.03 -20.59 -9.99
N GLU A 218 -29.14 -21.26 -10.27
CA GLU A 218 -30.46 -20.85 -9.78
C GLU A 218 -30.64 -21.15 -8.29
N VAL A 219 -30.13 -22.29 -7.80
CA VAL A 219 -30.11 -22.64 -6.37
C VAL A 219 -29.22 -21.68 -5.57
N LYS A 220 -28.04 -21.32 -6.09
CA LYS A 220 -27.14 -20.32 -5.49
C LYS A 220 -27.83 -18.95 -5.37
N ARG A 221 -28.54 -18.51 -6.42
CA ARG A 221 -29.34 -17.28 -6.43
C ARG A 221 -30.47 -17.33 -5.40
N GLY A 222 -31.20 -18.44 -5.33
CA GLY A 222 -32.28 -18.66 -4.35
C GLY A 222 -31.80 -18.60 -2.90
N ILE A 223 -30.68 -19.25 -2.57
CA ILE A 223 -30.06 -19.20 -1.23
C ILE A 223 -29.63 -17.76 -0.90
N MET A 224 -28.97 -17.07 -1.84
CA MET A 224 -28.49 -15.70 -1.64
C MET A 224 -29.63 -14.70 -1.39
N LEU A 225 -30.74 -14.84 -2.10
CA LEU A 225 -31.96 -14.04 -1.88
C LEU A 225 -32.57 -14.30 -0.51
N LYS A 226 -32.67 -15.57 -0.08
CA LYS A 226 -33.18 -15.91 1.26
C LYS A 226 -32.29 -15.38 2.37
N MET A 227 -30.97 -15.42 2.20
CA MET A 227 -30.01 -14.83 3.14
C MET A 227 -30.10 -13.30 3.18
N ALA A 228 -30.23 -12.62 2.04
CA ALA A 228 -30.41 -11.18 1.98
C ALA A 228 -31.72 -10.74 2.68
N ASN A 229 -32.80 -11.49 2.50
CA ASN A 229 -34.09 -11.24 3.14
C ASN A 229 -34.05 -11.52 4.66
N ALA A 230 -33.31 -12.54 5.10
CA ALA A 230 -33.12 -12.84 6.53
C ALA A 230 -32.35 -11.73 7.27
N CYS A 231 -31.35 -11.11 6.62
CA CYS A 231 -30.62 -9.97 7.19
C CYS A 231 -31.48 -8.68 7.27
N GLN A 232 -32.51 -8.54 6.43
CA GLN A 232 -33.41 -7.38 6.46
C GLN A 232 -34.51 -7.50 7.53
N ASN A 233 -34.91 -8.71 7.91
CA ASN A 233 -35.95 -8.96 8.90
C ASN A 233 -35.38 -9.64 10.16
N ALA A 234 -34.73 -8.85 11.02
CA ALA A 234 -34.12 -9.30 12.28
C ALA A 234 -35.10 -9.98 13.26
N ASN A 235 -36.42 -9.89 13.03
CA ASN A 235 -37.46 -10.48 13.89
C ASN A 235 -38.03 -11.81 13.36
N SER A 236 -37.55 -12.34 12.23
CA SER A 236 -38.03 -13.63 11.72
C SER A 236 -37.09 -14.77 12.11
N HIS A 237 -37.19 -15.24 13.36
CA HIS A 237 -36.70 -16.56 13.77
C HIS A 237 -37.58 -17.68 13.16
N SER A 238 -37.83 -17.65 11.85
CA SER A 238 -38.39 -18.80 11.16
C SER A 238 -37.28 -19.83 10.97
N LYS A 239 -37.44 -20.96 11.65
CA LYS A 239 -36.62 -22.16 11.52
C LYS A 239 -36.76 -22.65 10.07
N GLN A 240 -35.96 -22.10 9.15
CA GLN A 240 -36.03 -22.40 7.70
C GLN A 240 -35.58 -23.85 7.49
N ARG A 241 -36.51 -24.80 7.56
CA ARG A 241 -36.33 -26.15 7.04
C ARG A 241 -36.29 -26.03 5.52
N PHE A 242 -35.10 -26.20 4.94
CA PHE A 242 -34.90 -26.34 3.50
C PHE A 242 -35.62 -27.61 3.03
N HIS A 243 -36.87 -27.49 2.59
CA HIS A 243 -37.54 -28.49 1.77
C HIS A 243 -38.14 -27.77 0.56
N GLU A 244 -37.27 -27.22 -0.29
CA GLU A 244 -37.68 -26.62 -1.55
C GLU A 244 -37.34 -27.64 -2.65
N LEU A 245 -38.34 -28.46 -3.01
CA LEU A 245 -38.21 -29.45 -4.07
C LEU A 245 -38.28 -28.73 -5.42
N TYR A 246 -37.19 -28.76 -6.18
CA TYR A 246 -37.15 -28.15 -7.51
C TYR A 246 -37.56 -29.17 -8.58
N VAL A 247 -38.77 -29.02 -9.13
CA VAL A 247 -39.29 -29.88 -10.21
C VAL A 247 -39.57 -29.00 -11.43
N GLN A 248 -38.91 -29.32 -12.55
CA GLN A 248 -39.17 -28.68 -13.85
C GLN A 248 -39.72 -29.69 -14.85
N ARG A 249 -40.74 -29.28 -15.61
CA ARG A 249 -41.25 -30.06 -16.73
C ARG A 249 -40.45 -29.72 -17.98
N HIS A 250 -39.83 -30.72 -18.60
CA HIS A 250 -39.16 -30.60 -19.88
C HIS A 250 -39.95 -31.34 -20.97
N ASN A 251 -40.32 -30.64 -22.04
CA ASN A 251 -40.92 -31.23 -23.23
C ASN A 251 -39.80 -31.57 -24.24
N ASN A 252 -39.99 -32.62 -25.06
CA ASN A 252 -39.01 -33.09 -26.06
C ASN A 252 -37.66 -33.54 -25.49
N VAL A 253 -37.70 -34.43 -24.49
CA VAL A 253 -36.51 -35.13 -23.97
C VAL A 253 -36.55 -36.61 -24.37
N SER A 254 -35.38 -37.22 -24.51
CA SER A 254 -35.24 -38.67 -24.68
C SER A 254 -34.46 -39.22 -23.48
N ILE A 255 -34.99 -40.28 -22.87
CA ILE A 255 -34.36 -40.97 -21.73
C ILE A 255 -33.76 -42.27 -22.25
N LEU A 256 -32.48 -42.51 -21.93
CA LEU A 256 -31.78 -43.75 -22.25
C LEU A 256 -31.60 -44.55 -20.95
N TYR A 257 -32.09 -45.79 -20.94
CA TYR A 257 -31.80 -46.76 -19.90
C TYR A 257 -30.70 -47.71 -20.40
N ALA A 258 -29.76 -48.04 -19.52
CA ALA A 258 -28.71 -49.03 -19.77
C ALA A 258 -28.53 -49.86 -18.51
N ASP A 259 -28.33 -51.17 -18.70
CA ASP A 259 -28.12 -52.13 -17.62
C ASP A 259 -26.90 -53.00 -17.93
N ILE A 260 -26.22 -53.47 -16.89
CA ILE A 260 -25.07 -54.37 -17.02
C ILE A 260 -25.62 -55.79 -17.07
N VAL A 261 -25.61 -56.36 -18.28
CA VAL A 261 -26.05 -57.74 -18.48
C VAL A 261 -25.16 -58.69 -17.69
N ASN A 262 -25.77 -59.65 -17.00
CA ASN A 262 -25.08 -60.68 -16.20
C ASN A 262 -24.19 -60.10 -15.08
N PHE A 263 -24.60 -59.01 -14.45
CA PHE A 263 -23.87 -58.43 -13.32
C PHE A 263 -23.74 -59.38 -12.12
N THR A 264 -24.82 -60.07 -11.74
CA THR A 264 -24.86 -60.99 -10.58
C THR A 264 -23.82 -62.12 -10.63
N PRO A 265 -23.72 -62.92 -11.72
CA PRO A 265 -22.68 -63.96 -11.81
C PRO A 265 -21.26 -63.40 -11.91
N LEU A 266 -21.09 -62.19 -12.46
CA LEU A 266 -19.80 -61.50 -12.52
C LEU A 266 -19.34 -61.05 -11.12
N SER A 267 -20.26 -60.55 -10.28
CA SER A 267 -19.93 -60.15 -8.91
C SER A 267 -19.63 -61.31 -7.97
N GLU A 268 -20.13 -62.51 -8.29
CA GLU A 268 -19.82 -63.74 -7.54
C GLU A 268 -18.39 -64.26 -7.82
N GLN A 269 -17.83 -63.96 -9.01
CA GLN A 269 -16.50 -64.44 -9.43
C GLN A 269 -15.36 -63.48 -9.06
N LEU A 270 -15.68 -62.26 -8.63
CA LEU A 270 -14.71 -61.20 -8.34
C LEU A 270 -14.58 -60.94 -6.84
N SER A 271 -13.37 -60.57 -6.41
CA SER A 271 -13.18 -60.03 -5.07
C SER A 271 -13.86 -58.65 -4.96
N ALA A 272 -14.24 -58.23 -3.75
CA ALA A 272 -14.90 -56.94 -3.54
C ALA A 272 -14.06 -55.75 -4.08
N SER A 273 -12.73 -55.80 -3.94
CA SER A 273 -11.85 -54.76 -4.48
C SER A 273 -11.79 -54.76 -6.01
N ASP A 274 -11.76 -55.93 -6.63
CA ASP A 274 -11.68 -56.04 -8.09
C ASP A 274 -13.00 -55.63 -8.75
N LEU A 275 -14.13 -56.00 -8.15
CA LEU A 275 -15.45 -55.56 -8.60
C LEU A 275 -15.59 -54.04 -8.57
N VAL A 276 -15.18 -53.38 -7.48
CA VAL A 276 -15.19 -51.91 -7.36
C VAL A 276 -14.28 -51.26 -8.40
N ARG A 277 -13.09 -51.86 -8.65
CA ARG A 277 -12.16 -51.36 -9.66
C ARG A 277 -12.76 -51.44 -11.08
N THR A 278 -13.33 -52.59 -11.44
CA THR A 278 -13.97 -52.81 -12.75
C THR A 278 -15.17 -51.87 -12.96
N LEU A 279 -16.00 -51.68 -11.94
CA LEU A 279 -17.11 -50.72 -11.98
C LEU A 279 -16.64 -49.28 -12.15
N ASN A 280 -15.61 -48.88 -11.40
CA ASN A 280 -15.07 -47.51 -11.49
C ASN A 280 -14.46 -47.23 -12.87
N GLU A 281 -13.83 -48.23 -13.51
CA GLU A 281 -13.34 -48.08 -14.88
C GLU A 281 -14.49 -48.00 -15.89
N LEU A 282 -15.53 -48.84 -15.76
CA LEU A 282 -16.71 -48.81 -16.62
C LEU A 282 -17.42 -47.46 -16.53
N PHE A 283 -17.72 -46.98 -15.32
CA PHE A 283 -18.36 -45.70 -15.09
C PHE A 283 -17.47 -44.53 -15.50
N GLY A 284 -16.16 -44.61 -15.26
CA GLY A 284 -15.20 -43.61 -15.73
C GLY A 284 -15.20 -43.45 -17.25
N ARG A 285 -15.26 -44.56 -18.01
CA ARG A 285 -15.38 -44.51 -19.49
C ARG A 285 -16.74 -43.96 -19.92
N PHE A 286 -17.82 -44.33 -19.23
CA PHE A 286 -19.15 -43.80 -19.50
C PHE A 286 -19.20 -42.27 -19.31
N ASP A 287 -18.63 -41.76 -18.22
CA ASP A 287 -18.56 -40.34 -17.90
C ASP A 287 -17.76 -39.55 -18.94
N GLN A 288 -16.64 -40.09 -19.42
CA GLN A 288 -15.84 -39.48 -20.49
C GLN A 288 -16.65 -39.33 -21.79
N ILE A 289 -17.38 -40.39 -22.18
CA ILE A 289 -18.24 -40.38 -23.38
C ILE A 289 -19.39 -39.37 -23.19
N ALA A 290 -20.00 -39.33 -22.00
CA ALA A 290 -21.07 -38.40 -21.68
C ALA A 290 -20.61 -36.93 -21.72
N GLN A 291 -19.43 -36.64 -21.15
CA GLN A 291 -18.83 -35.29 -21.18
C GLN A 291 -18.46 -34.88 -22.60
N GLY A 292 -17.89 -35.77 -23.40
CA GLY A 292 -17.57 -35.53 -24.82
C GLY A 292 -18.81 -35.12 -25.61
N LYS A 293 -19.90 -35.89 -25.51
CA LYS A 293 -21.18 -35.58 -26.18
C LYS A 293 -21.83 -34.29 -25.66
N LYS A 294 -21.66 -33.95 -24.38
CA LYS A 294 -22.17 -32.70 -23.79
C LYS A 294 -21.45 -31.47 -24.35
N LYS A 295 -20.12 -31.53 -24.47
CA LYS A 295 -19.31 -30.47 -25.11
C LYS A 295 -19.70 -30.28 -26.58
N SER A 296 -19.86 -31.36 -27.35
CA SER A 296 -20.30 -31.28 -28.75
C SER A 296 -21.68 -30.65 -28.92
N ARG A 297 -22.64 -30.93 -28.02
CA ARG A 297 -23.97 -30.29 -28.03
C ARG A 297 -23.91 -28.80 -27.65
N GLN A 298 -23.11 -28.42 -26.66
CA GLN A 298 -22.92 -27.01 -26.29
C GLN A 298 -22.22 -26.22 -27.39
N GLN A 299 -21.22 -26.81 -28.06
CA GLN A 299 -20.56 -26.21 -29.21
C GLN A 299 -21.56 -25.96 -30.35
N LEU A 300 -22.38 -26.96 -30.71
CA LEU A 300 -23.42 -26.81 -31.74
C LEU A 300 -24.44 -25.72 -31.41
N ASN A 301 -24.89 -25.62 -30.15
CA ASN A 301 -25.81 -24.55 -29.73
C ASN A 301 -25.15 -23.16 -29.80
N CYS A 302 -23.90 -23.00 -29.33
CA CYS A 302 -23.18 -21.73 -29.47
C CYS A 302 -22.95 -21.33 -30.93
N THR A 303 -22.70 -22.29 -31.84
CA THR A 303 -22.58 -22.00 -33.28
C THR A 303 -23.93 -21.64 -33.90
N ARG A 304 -25.04 -22.24 -33.42
CA ARG A 304 -26.40 -21.92 -33.89
C ARG A 304 -26.85 -20.52 -33.45
N ASP A 305 -26.54 -20.14 -32.22
CA ASP A 305 -26.87 -18.82 -31.67
C ASP A 305 -26.01 -17.69 -32.29
N SER A 306 -24.79 -18.01 -32.76
CA SER A 306 -23.92 -17.06 -33.47
C SER A 306 -24.31 -16.83 -34.94
N VAL A 307 -25.17 -17.68 -35.51
CA VAL A 307 -25.70 -17.56 -36.89
C VAL A 307 -27.11 -16.93 -36.91
N LEU A 308 -27.73 -16.79 -35.73
CA LEU A 308 -29.04 -16.16 -35.52
C LEU A 308 -28.95 -14.72 -34.97
N MET A 309 -27.73 -14.17 -34.86
CA MET A 309 -27.45 -12.73 -34.71
C MET A 309 -26.86 -12.17 -35.99
#